data_AF-A0A536WN47-F1
#
_entry.id   AF-A0A536WN47-F1
#
_cell.length_a   1.000
_cell.length_b   1.000
_cell.length_c   1.000
_cell.angle_alpha   90.00
_cell.angle_beta   90.00
_cell.angle_gamma   90.00
#
_symmetry.space_group_name_H-M   'P 1'
#
loop_
_entity.id
_entity.type
_entity.pdbx_description
1 polymer ?
#
loop_
_entity_poly.entity_id
_entity_poly.type
_entity_poly.pdbx_seq_one_letter_code
_entity_poly.pdbx_strand_id
1 'polypeptide(L)'
;MRDTIYTQALRRASDAEGGSAALASVLNVPQGTLERWMSGRAQTPLRAFLKVLERLTAHEASGAAPVPLANGEPLSFHMGQLLARCGRCDGIEFAPADAGAPLKLTSALLCRACGEKVVHGNLLSQLAHDAVQYSHAMTAARARRHLPRPRALAKKSARDGER
;
A
#
# COMPACT_ATOMS: atom_id res chain seq x y z
N MET A 1 8.52 -3.22 17.41
CA MET A 1 8.91 -2.73 16.06
C MET A 1 7.71 -2.87 15.14
N ARG A 2 7.39 -1.86 14.33
CA ARG A 2 6.25 -1.93 13.40
C ARG A 2 6.68 -2.67 12.15
N ASP A 3 6.47 -3.98 12.14
CA ASP A 3 6.56 -4.76 10.92
C ASP A 3 5.34 -4.42 10.06
N THR A 4 5.59 -3.91 8.87
CA THR A 4 4.57 -3.53 7.89
C THR A 4 4.80 -4.34 6.62
N ILE A 5 3.78 -4.53 5.81
CA ILE A 5 3.91 -5.23 4.52
C ILE A 5 5.03 -4.62 3.64
N TYR A 6 5.30 -3.31 3.79
CA TYR A 6 6.44 -2.65 3.16
C TYR A 6 7.80 -3.13 3.67
N THR A 7 8.00 -3.19 5.00
CA THR A 7 9.27 -3.65 5.58
C THR A 7 9.51 -5.13 5.27
N GLN A 8 8.45 -5.93 5.26
CA GLN A 8 8.52 -7.34 4.93
C GLN A 8 8.77 -7.60 3.44
N ALA A 9 8.11 -6.86 2.54
CA ALA A 9 8.36 -6.96 1.10
C ALA A 9 9.78 -6.51 0.72
N LEU A 10 10.29 -5.44 1.34
CA LEU A 10 11.66 -4.98 1.12
C LEU A 10 12.70 -6.00 1.62
N ARG A 11 12.45 -6.66 2.75
CA ARG A 11 13.32 -7.75 3.24
C ARG A 11 13.32 -8.94 2.28
N ARG A 12 12.14 -9.41 1.87
CA ARG A 12 12.03 -10.51 0.91
C ARG A 12 12.70 -10.19 -0.43
N ALA A 13 12.51 -8.97 -0.94
CA ALA A 13 13.16 -8.55 -2.17
C ALA A 13 14.68 -8.41 -1.99
N SER A 14 15.13 -7.95 -0.82
CA SER A 14 16.55 -7.90 -0.48
C SER A 14 17.14 -9.32 -0.48
N ASP A 15 16.47 -10.28 0.16
CA ASP A 15 16.94 -11.66 0.20
C ASP A 15 16.94 -12.31 -1.20
N ALA A 16 15.91 -12.04 -2.01
CA ALA A 16 15.80 -12.51 -3.39
C ALA A 16 16.87 -11.93 -4.33
N GLU A 17 17.26 -10.67 -4.14
CA GLU A 17 18.30 -10.01 -4.94
C GLU A 17 19.73 -10.28 -4.43
N GLY A 18 19.90 -11.03 -3.33
CA GLY A 18 21.21 -11.35 -2.75
C GLY A 18 21.75 -10.32 -1.75
N GLY A 19 20.89 -9.45 -1.22
CA GLY A 19 21.19 -8.55 -0.11
C GLY A 19 20.69 -7.12 -0.31
N SER A 20 20.79 -6.31 0.75
CA SER A 20 20.28 -4.93 0.76
C SER A 20 21.02 -4.01 -0.21
N ALA A 21 22.33 -4.21 -0.41
CA ALA A 21 23.13 -3.45 -1.35
C ALA A 21 22.73 -3.71 -2.83
N ALA A 22 22.39 -4.96 -3.16
CA ALA A 22 21.94 -5.35 -4.49
C ALA A 22 20.56 -4.74 -4.80
N LEU A 23 19.62 -4.86 -3.86
CA LEU A 23 18.30 -4.24 -3.98
C LEU A 23 18.39 -2.70 -4.07
N ALA A 24 19.28 -2.08 -3.29
CA ALA A 24 19.49 -0.63 -3.33
C ALA A 24 19.97 -0.16 -4.72
N SER A 25 20.88 -0.93 -5.33
CA SER A 25 21.37 -0.67 -6.69
C SER A 25 20.26 -0.82 -7.73
N VAL A 26 19.45 -1.88 -7.65
CA VAL A 26 18.32 -2.12 -8.57
C VAL A 26 17.26 -1.01 -8.47
N LEU A 27 17.02 -0.52 -7.26
CA LEU A 27 16.08 0.56 -7.00
C LEU A 27 16.65 1.95 -7.30
N ASN A 28 17.94 2.07 -7.62
CA ASN A 28 18.66 3.34 -7.76
C ASN A 28 18.50 4.24 -6.53
N VAL A 29 18.71 3.68 -5.34
CA VAL A 29 18.63 4.40 -4.07
C VAL A 29 19.88 4.15 -3.22
N PRO A 30 20.28 5.10 -2.36
CA PRO A 30 21.36 4.85 -1.42
C PRO A 30 21.00 3.74 -0.43
N GLN A 31 21.95 2.85 -0.13
CA GLN A 31 21.74 1.72 0.79
C GLN A 31 21.21 2.15 2.16
N GLY A 32 21.78 3.21 2.76
CA GLY A 32 21.30 3.74 4.04
C GLY A 32 19.86 4.28 3.99
N THR A 33 19.34 4.61 2.80
CA THR A 33 17.93 4.98 2.63
C THR A 33 17.04 3.74 2.59
N LEU A 34 17.46 2.68 1.89
CA LEU A 34 16.77 1.40 1.88
C LEU A 34 16.69 0.79 3.29
N GLU A 35 17.77 0.84 4.07
CA GLU A 35 17.81 0.33 5.44
C GLU A 35 16.89 1.12 6.38
N ARG A 36 16.74 2.44 6.18
CA ARG A 36 15.75 3.25 6.89
C ARG A 36 14.32 2.85 6.53
N TRP A 37 14.07 2.48 5.26
CA TRP A 37 12.78 1.95 4.83
C TRP A 37 12.50 0.57 5.45
N MET A 38 13.46 -0.34 5.40
CA MET A 38 13.35 -1.69 5.97
C MET A 38 13.21 -1.72 7.51
N SER A 39 13.73 -0.70 8.18
CA SER A 39 13.58 -0.52 9.63
C SER A 39 12.32 0.25 10.03
N GLY A 40 11.51 0.69 9.06
CA GLY A 40 10.30 1.48 9.29
C GLY A 40 10.58 2.91 9.78
N ARG A 41 11.84 3.35 9.75
CA ARG A 41 12.28 4.69 10.17
C ARG A 41 12.06 5.76 9.10
N ALA A 42 11.75 5.34 7.87
CA ALA A 42 11.36 6.22 6.79
C ALA A 42 10.28 5.57 5.92
N GLN A 43 9.42 6.40 5.34
CA GLN A 43 8.37 5.94 4.44
C GLN A 43 8.95 5.65 3.05
N THR A 44 8.63 4.48 2.51
CA THR A 44 9.03 4.08 1.17
C THR A 44 8.19 4.83 0.12
N PRO A 45 8.81 5.46 -0.88
CA PRO A 45 8.10 6.04 -2.02
C PRO A 45 7.36 4.95 -2.81
N LEU A 46 6.15 5.25 -3.28
CA LEU A 46 5.31 4.29 -4.00
C LEU A 46 6.02 3.69 -5.23
N ARG A 47 6.74 4.51 -6.01
CA ARG A 47 7.50 4.03 -7.18
C ARG A 47 8.55 2.95 -6.82
N ALA A 48 9.22 3.10 -5.68
CA ALA A 48 10.19 2.12 -5.22
C ALA A 48 9.48 0.83 -4.77
N PHE A 49 8.34 0.95 -4.09
CA PHE A 49 7.55 -0.21 -3.68
C PHE A 49 6.96 -0.99 -4.89
N LEU A 50 6.46 -0.30 -5.91
CA LEU A 50 5.97 -0.96 -7.12
C LEU A 50 7.08 -1.73 -7.85
N LYS A 51 8.29 -1.15 -7.95
CA LYS A 51 9.46 -1.86 -8.48
C LYS A 51 9.83 -3.10 -7.64
N VAL A 52 9.75 -3.00 -6.32
CA VAL A 52 9.99 -4.13 -5.41
C VAL A 52 8.99 -5.25 -5.67
N LEU A 53 7.71 -4.92 -5.85
CA LEU A 53 6.68 -5.89 -6.21
C LEU A 53 6.95 -6.53 -7.58
N GLU A 54 7.30 -5.74 -8.60
CA GLU A 54 7.68 -6.26 -9.92
C GLU A 54 8.84 -7.27 -9.83
N ARG A 55 9.86 -6.98 -9.03
CA ARG A 55 11.01 -7.87 -8.85
C ARG A 55 10.64 -9.14 -8.11
N LEU A 56 9.81 -9.05 -7.07
CA LEU A 56 9.28 -10.22 -6.38
C LEU A 56 8.46 -11.10 -7.34
N THR A 57 7.59 -10.52 -8.17
CA THR A 57 6.88 -11.28 -9.22
C THR A 57 7.81 -11.92 -10.24
N ALA A 58 8.84 -11.21 -10.68
CA ALA A 58 9.80 -11.75 -11.65
C ALA A 58 10.64 -12.89 -11.04
N HIS A 59 11.01 -12.77 -9.76
CA HIS A 59 11.76 -13.78 -9.02
C HIS A 59 10.89 -15.03 -8.72
N GLU A 60 9.60 -14.84 -8.41
CA GLU A 60 8.62 -15.92 -8.30
C GLU A 60 8.37 -16.63 -9.64
N ALA A 61 8.30 -15.87 -10.73
CA ALA A 61 8.17 -16.43 -12.09
C ALA A 61 9.42 -17.21 -12.53
N SER A 62 10.59 -16.85 -11.98
CA SER A 62 11.88 -17.50 -12.28
C SER A 62 12.18 -18.74 -11.42
N GLY A 63 11.27 -19.13 -10.51
CA GLY A 63 11.32 -20.43 -9.84
C GLY A 63 11.72 -20.44 -8.36
N ALA A 64 11.65 -19.31 -7.65
CA ALA A 64 11.88 -19.31 -6.21
C ALA A 64 10.75 -19.98 -5.42
N ALA A 65 11.12 -20.83 -4.45
CA ALA A 65 10.19 -21.62 -3.65
C ALA A 65 9.26 -20.72 -2.80
N PRO A 66 7.94 -20.96 -2.83
CA PRO A 66 6.97 -20.20 -2.08
C PRO A 66 6.99 -20.55 -0.59
N VAL A 67 6.72 -19.55 0.26
CA VAL A 67 6.53 -19.75 1.70
C VAL A 67 5.21 -20.50 1.92
N PRO A 68 5.19 -21.66 2.62
CA PRO A 68 3.95 -22.32 2.96
C PRO A 68 3.18 -21.46 3.96
N LEU A 69 1.93 -21.10 3.65
CA LEU A 69 1.03 -20.57 4.67
C LEU A 69 0.43 -21.73 5.47
N ALA A 70 0.32 -21.56 6.78
CA ALA A 70 -0.43 -22.46 7.63
C ALA A 70 -1.89 -22.51 7.14
N ASN A 71 -2.35 -23.71 6.83
CA ASN A 71 -3.64 -23.98 6.21
C ASN A 71 -4.81 -23.34 6.97
N GLY A 72 -5.64 -22.55 6.28
CA GLY A 72 -6.99 -22.18 6.73
C GLY A 72 -7.14 -20.90 7.56
N GLU A 73 -6.08 -20.16 7.87
CA GLU A 73 -6.22 -18.87 8.56
C GLU A 73 -6.81 -17.77 7.66
N PRO A 74 -7.67 -16.88 8.19
CA PRO A 74 -8.20 -15.75 7.44
C PRO A 74 -7.07 -14.81 7.02
N LEU A 75 -7.00 -14.55 5.72
CA LEU A 75 -6.09 -13.60 5.12
C LEU A 75 -6.70 -12.20 5.16
N SER A 76 -5.98 -11.28 5.79
CA SER A 76 -6.35 -9.86 5.85
C SER A 76 -5.23 -9.04 5.23
N PHE A 77 -5.51 -8.34 4.13
CA PHE A 77 -4.53 -7.50 3.45
C PHE A 77 -4.74 -6.05 3.86
N HIS A 78 -3.70 -5.41 4.40
CA HIS A 78 -3.79 -4.04 4.92
C HIS A 78 -2.62 -3.16 4.46
N MET A 79 -2.87 -1.87 4.30
CA MET A 79 -1.87 -0.87 3.95
C MET A 79 -2.02 0.34 4.88
N GLY A 80 -1.25 0.33 5.97
CA GLY A 80 -1.43 1.30 7.05
C GLY A 80 -2.77 1.08 7.75
N GLN A 81 -3.73 1.97 7.54
CA GLN A 81 -5.11 1.84 8.06
C GLN A 81 -6.12 1.38 7.00
N LEU A 82 -5.68 1.20 5.76
CA LEU A 82 -6.53 0.74 4.68
C LEU A 82 -6.57 -0.78 4.69
N LEU A 83 -7.75 -1.34 4.52
CA LEU A 83 -7.98 -2.77 4.40
C LEU A 83 -8.48 -3.07 3.00
N ALA A 84 -8.00 -4.17 2.42
CA ALA A 84 -8.50 -4.64 1.15
C ALA A 84 -9.93 -5.13 1.35
N ARG A 85 -10.82 -4.72 0.46
CA ARG A 85 -12.25 -4.95 0.58
C ARG A 85 -12.75 -5.69 -0.62
N CYS A 86 -13.61 -6.67 -0.38
CA CYS A 86 -14.30 -7.38 -1.44
C CYS A 86 -15.21 -6.40 -2.19
N GLY A 87 -15.01 -6.23 -3.50
CA GLY A 87 -15.82 -5.33 -4.32
C GLY A 87 -17.32 -5.67 -4.37
N ARG A 88 -17.75 -6.82 -3.83
CA ARG A 88 -19.15 -7.25 -3.77
C ARG A 88 -19.84 -6.98 -2.43
N CYS A 89 -19.14 -7.14 -1.31
CA CYS A 89 -19.75 -7.10 0.04
C CYS A 89 -18.96 -6.28 1.07
N ASP A 90 -17.86 -5.64 0.65
CA ASP A 90 -16.92 -4.93 1.51
C ASP A 90 -16.28 -5.76 2.64
N GLY A 91 -16.45 -7.09 2.62
CA GLY A 91 -15.75 -8.00 3.53
C GLY A 91 -14.23 -7.88 3.40
N ILE A 92 -13.54 -7.93 4.54
CA ILE A 92 -12.08 -7.72 4.66
C ILE A 92 -11.27 -9.01 4.85
N GLU A 93 -11.96 -10.14 5.03
CA GLU A 93 -11.35 -11.43 5.27
C GLU A 93 -11.46 -12.32 4.03
N PHE A 94 -10.34 -12.93 3.67
CA PHE A 94 -10.22 -13.80 2.50
C PHE A 94 -9.63 -15.15 2.90
N ALA A 95 -9.93 -16.19 2.14
CA ALA A 95 -9.31 -17.50 2.25
C ALA A 95 -8.73 -17.91 0.89
N PRO A 96 -7.67 -18.72 0.83
CA PRO A 96 -7.25 -19.33 -0.42
C PRO A 96 -8.40 -20.16 -1.00
N ALA A 97 -8.64 -20.06 -2.31
CA ALA A 97 -9.57 -20.98 -2.97
C ALA A 97 -9.02 -22.41 -3.03
N ASP A 98 -7.70 -22.55 -3.00
CA ASP A 98 -6.98 -23.81 -2.90
C ASP A 98 -6.05 -23.75 -1.69
N ALA A 99 -6.38 -24.53 -0.65
CA ALA A 99 -5.65 -24.53 0.62
C ALA A 99 -4.25 -25.15 0.48
N GLY A 100 -3.99 -25.97 -0.55
CA GLY A 100 -2.70 -26.62 -0.76
C GLY A 100 -1.76 -25.84 -1.69
N ALA A 101 -2.29 -24.86 -2.42
CA ALA A 101 -1.51 -24.09 -3.37
C ALA A 101 -0.85 -22.86 -2.71
N PRO A 102 0.42 -22.57 -3.05
CA PRO A 102 1.09 -21.36 -2.58
C PRO A 102 0.35 -20.10 -3.03
N LEU A 103 0.28 -19.10 -2.14
CA LEU A 103 -0.33 -17.81 -2.43
C LEU A 103 0.56 -16.97 -3.35
N LYS A 104 0.25 -17.03 -4.65
CA LYS A 104 0.78 -16.18 -5.69
C LYS A 104 -0.12 -14.97 -5.88
N LEU A 105 0.36 -13.95 -6.59
CA LEU A 105 -0.47 -12.82 -7.01
C LEU A 105 -1.61 -13.22 -7.97
N THR A 106 -1.44 -14.31 -8.70
CA THR A 106 -2.48 -14.89 -9.56
C THR A 106 -3.39 -15.86 -8.81
N SER A 107 -3.12 -16.14 -7.54
CA SER A 107 -3.94 -17.09 -6.77
C SER A 107 -5.34 -16.54 -6.59
N ALA A 108 -6.32 -17.43 -6.76
CA ALA A 108 -7.70 -17.14 -6.44
C ALA A 108 -7.90 -17.21 -4.93
N LEU A 109 -8.55 -16.19 -4.41
CA LEU A 109 -9.03 -16.07 -3.06
C LEU A 109 -10.55 -16.10 -3.06
N LEU A 110 -11.13 -16.52 -1.94
CA LEU A 110 -12.55 -16.44 -1.67
C LEU A 110 -12.77 -15.44 -0.55
N CYS A 111 -13.68 -14.49 -0.77
CA CYS A 111 -14.15 -13.64 0.31
C CYS A 111 -14.90 -14.49 1.33
N ARG A 112 -14.52 -14.45 2.61
CA ARG A 112 -15.19 -15.27 3.63
C ARG A 112 -16.62 -14.82 3.93
N ALA A 113 -16.94 -13.55 3.67
CA ALA A 113 -18.26 -12.98 3.95
C ALA A 113 -19.32 -13.34 2.88
N CYS A 114 -18.94 -13.41 1.60
CA CYS A 114 -19.89 -13.63 0.51
C CYS A 114 -19.54 -14.77 -0.45
N GLY A 115 -18.36 -15.40 -0.29
CA GLY A 115 -17.87 -16.46 -1.17
C GLY A 115 -17.37 -15.98 -2.54
N GLU A 116 -17.32 -14.67 -2.79
CA GLU A 116 -16.87 -14.13 -4.08
C GLU A 116 -15.42 -14.52 -4.38
N LYS A 117 -15.17 -14.89 -5.63
CA LYS A 117 -13.83 -15.26 -6.09
C LYS A 117 -13.06 -14.02 -6.52
N VAL A 118 -11.99 -13.73 -5.80
CA VAL A 118 -11.17 -12.54 -5.99
C VAL A 118 -9.74 -12.95 -6.29
N VAL A 119 -9.12 -12.38 -7.31
CA VAL A 119 -7.69 -12.61 -7.57
C VAL A 119 -6.86 -11.81 -6.58
N HIS A 120 -5.89 -12.45 -5.93
CA HIS A 120 -5.04 -11.82 -4.93
C HIS A 120 -4.37 -10.53 -5.43
N GLY A 121 -3.87 -10.51 -6.67
CA GLY A 121 -3.29 -9.34 -7.31
C GLY A 121 -4.26 -8.17 -7.43
N ASN A 122 -5.55 -8.43 -7.72
CA ASN A 122 -6.56 -7.38 -7.83
C ASN A 122 -6.81 -6.69 -6.48
N LEU A 123 -6.81 -7.45 -5.38
CA LEU A 123 -6.94 -6.90 -4.03
C LEU A 123 -5.76 -5.97 -3.70
N LEU A 124 -4.54 -6.35 -4.07
CA LEU A 124 -3.37 -5.53 -3.85
C LEU A 124 -3.36 -4.28 -4.75
N SER A 125 -3.79 -4.40 -6.01
CA SER A 125 -3.97 -3.25 -6.90
C SER A 125 -5.03 -2.27 -6.39
N GLN A 126 -6.17 -2.76 -5.88
CA GLN A 126 -7.19 -1.93 -5.26
C GLN A 126 -6.64 -1.21 -4.03
N LEU A 127 -5.96 -1.95 -3.14
CA LEU A 127 -5.36 -1.39 -1.94
C LEU A 127 -4.33 -0.29 -2.24
N ALA A 128 -3.54 -0.48 -3.30
CA ALA A 128 -2.58 0.51 -3.77
C ALA A 128 -3.28 1.78 -4.29
N HIS A 129 -4.37 1.64 -5.06
CA HIS A 129 -5.17 2.78 -5.50
C HIS A 129 -5.78 3.54 -4.33
N ASP A 130 -6.34 2.83 -3.35
CA ASP A 130 -6.93 3.42 -2.15
C ASP A 130 -5.88 4.20 -1.35
N ALA A 131 -4.65 3.69 -1.26
CA ALA A 131 -3.56 4.36 -0.58
C ALA A 131 -3.11 5.66 -1.28
N VAL A 132 -3.10 5.66 -2.62
CA VAL A 132 -2.87 6.87 -3.41
C VAL A 132 -3.96 7.89 -3.14
N GLN A 133 -5.23 7.51 -3.28
CA GLN A 133 -6.37 8.38 -3.02
C GLN A 133 -6.33 8.96 -1.60
N TYR A 134 -6.04 8.13 -0.60
CA TYR A 134 -5.91 8.55 0.79
C TYR A 134 -4.76 9.55 1.01
N SER A 135 -3.60 9.32 0.39
CA SER A 135 -2.45 10.24 0.43
C SER A 135 -2.76 11.59 -0.23
N HIS A 136 -3.44 11.57 -1.38
CA HIS A 136 -3.90 12.78 -2.06
C HIS A 136 -4.90 13.55 -1.20
N ALA A 137 -5.88 12.87 -0.58
CA ALA A 137 -6.85 13.49 0.31
C ALA A 137 -6.17 14.13 1.54
N MET A 138 -5.21 13.46 2.15
CA MET A 138 -4.46 13.97 3.31
C MET A 138 -3.56 15.17 2.94
N THR A 139 -2.94 15.13 1.76
CA THR A 139 -2.12 16.24 1.23
C THR A 139 -3.00 17.45 0.90
N ALA A 140 -4.17 17.22 0.27
CA ALA A 140 -5.15 18.27 0.00
C ALA A 140 -5.71 18.88 1.31
N ALA A 141 -5.96 18.08 2.35
CA ALA A 141 -6.38 18.57 3.65
C ALA A 141 -5.32 19.45 4.33
N ARG A 142 -4.02 19.13 4.18
CA ARG A 142 -2.92 19.99 4.64
C ARG A 142 -2.81 21.28 3.83
N ALA A 143 -2.94 21.22 2.50
CA ALA A 143 -2.93 22.41 1.65
C ALA A 143 -4.06 23.39 2.01
N ARG A 144 -5.26 22.88 2.29
CA ARG A 144 -6.40 23.70 2.76
C ARG A 144 -6.16 24.38 4.11
N ARG A 145 -5.34 23.79 5.00
CA ARG A 145 -4.95 24.42 6.28
C ARG A 145 -3.90 25.53 6.10
N HIS A 146 -3.13 25.49 5.02
CA HIS A 146 -2.07 26.47 4.73
C HIS A 146 -2.48 27.56 3.74
N LEU A 147 -3.67 27.49 3.13
CA LEU A 147 -4.20 28.61 2.37
C LEU A 147 -4.54 29.75 3.34
N PRO A 148 -4.01 30.97 3.14
CA PRO A 148 -4.40 32.12 3.94
C PRO A 148 -5.90 32.31 3.78
N ARG A 149 -6.59 32.34 4.92
CA ARG A 149 -8.01 32.66 5.04
C ARG A 149 -8.26 33.94 4.22
N PRO A 150 -9.14 33.93 3.18
CA PRO A 150 -9.42 35.14 2.43
C PRO A 150 -9.91 36.17 3.44
N ARG A 151 -9.12 37.25 3.54
CA ARG A 151 -9.37 38.38 4.42
C ARG A 151 -10.70 38.95 3.97
N ALA A 152 -11.76 38.65 4.73
CA ALA A 152 -13.09 39.18 4.49
C ALA A 152 -12.93 40.70 4.37
N LEU A 153 -13.08 41.21 3.15
CA LEU A 153 -13.11 42.64 2.90
C LEU A 153 -14.32 43.17 3.67
N ALA A 154 -14.03 43.76 4.81
CA ALA A 154 -14.94 44.61 5.55
C ALA A 154 -15.34 45.75 4.60
N LYS A 155 -16.46 45.58 3.89
CA LYS A 155 -17.19 46.70 3.32
C LYS A 155 -17.71 47.52 4.49
N LYS A 156 -16.94 48.54 4.88
CA LYS A 156 -17.46 49.73 5.56
C LYS A 156 -18.50 50.33 4.62
N SER A 157 -19.76 49.96 4.81
CA SER A 157 -20.86 50.81 4.38
C SER A 157 -20.92 51.97 5.36
N ALA A 158 -20.25 53.07 4.99
CA ALA A 158 -20.37 54.33 5.68
C ALA A 158 -21.84 54.77 5.63
N ARG A 159 -22.35 55.18 6.79
CA ARG A 159 -23.55 56.01 6.91
C ARG A 159 -23.26 57.41 6.34
N ASP A 160 -24.36 58.12 6.14
CA ASP A 160 -24.53 59.58 6.03
C ASP A 160 -24.57 60.19 4.63
N GLY A 161 -25.72 60.81 4.35
CA GLY A 161 -26.09 61.46 3.10
C GLY A 161 -27.54 61.92 3.12
N GLU A 162 -27.87 62.70 4.14
CA GLU A 162 -29.11 63.46 4.35
C GLU A 162 -29.40 64.41 3.18
N ARG A 163 -30.59 64.30 2.56
CA ARG A 163 -31.37 65.45 2.05
C ARG A 163 -32.80 65.07 1.70
#